data_AF-A0A1R0WCK9-F1
#
_entry.id   AF-A0A1R0WCK9-F1
#
_cell.length_a   1.000
_cell.length_b   1.000
_cell.length_c   1.000
_cell.angle_alpha   90.00
_cell.angle_beta   90.00
_cell.angle_gamma   90.00
#
_symmetry.space_group_name_H-M   'P 1'
#
loop_
_entity.id
_entity.type
_entity.pdbx_description
1 polymer ?
#
loop_
_entity_poly.entity_id
_entity_poly.type
_entity_poly.pdbx_seq_one_letter_code
_entity_poly.pdbx_strand_id
1 'polypeptide(L)'
;MVKKESNVANKTPEELFTAVLDKFLTSRNNKRSGRLAFNPSSYYKCGRLQFYKLTGQPPRKKKYPRSERILDVGTQLHEWVQTQVLMKMNEEEKSAVKLIPLEELPTYGAEGIEWIKEHNAPPMEVKFVDSRWTKKYPISAMVDGAFSFINKDILFEFKTINPTDYDKIIEPLKDHLKQGAIYCLGTGVKYVMFLYLNKGNQEWKAYFVEYRQEQLDWVVARITTIEDYVLRGELPPKEEGDSCRYCEFKYLCDADLKEPKKK
;
A
#
# COMPACT_ATOMS: atom_id res chain seq x y z
N MET A 1 26.11 -13.74 33.08
CA MET A 1 24.94 -12.83 33.05
C MET A 1 25.30 -11.35 33.31
N VAL A 2 26.54 -10.90 33.04
CA VAL A 2 27.03 -9.58 33.50
C VAL A 2 27.05 -8.47 32.42
N LYS A 3 26.76 -8.79 31.15
CA LYS A 3 26.88 -7.82 30.03
C LYS A 3 25.65 -6.95 29.73
N LYS A 4 24.49 -7.23 30.33
CA LYS A 4 23.25 -6.47 30.05
C LYS A 4 23.00 -5.32 31.02
N GLU A 5 23.46 -5.43 32.26
CA GLU A 5 23.25 -4.39 33.29
C GLU A 5 24.21 -3.21 33.14
N SER A 6 25.41 -3.42 32.61
CA SER A 6 26.42 -2.36 32.42
C SER A 6 26.08 -1.34 31.32
N ASN A 7 25.16 -1.67 30.41
CA ASN A 7 24.87 -0.84 29.22
C ASN A 7 23.72 0.17 29.42
N VAL A 8 23.04 0.11 30.57
CA VAL A 8 22.01 1.10 30.95
C VAL A 8 22.63 2.24 31.78
N ALA A 9 23.71 1.96 32.52
CA ALA A 9 24.38 2.91 33.41
C ALA A 9 25.12 4.06 32.70
N ASN A 10 25.41 3.93 31.40
CA ASN A 10 26.18 4.92 30.63
C ASN A 10 25.35 5.73 29.63
N LYS A 11 24.01 5.66 29.68
CA LYS A 11 23.17 6.41 28.74
C LYS A 11 22.89 7.81 29.25
N THR A 12 22.93 8.79 28.37
CA THR A 12 22.51 10.16 28.72
C THR A 12 20.99 10.23 28.90
N PRO A 13 20.46 11.25 29.61
CA PRO A 13 19.00 11.46 29.71
C PRO A 13 18.29 11.50 28.35
N GLU A 14 18.91 12.06 27.31
CA GLU A 14 18.38 12.15 25.95
C GLU A 14 18.28 10.76 25.29
N GLU A 15 19.29 9.91 25.47
CA GLU A 15 19.29 8.54 24.95
C GLU A 15 18.25 7.67 25.67
N LEU A 16 18.06 7.87 26.97
CA LEU A 16 17.01 7.21 27.73
C LEU A 16 15.63 7.65 27.25
N PHE A 17 15.42 8.96 27.04
CA PHE A 17 14.15 9.48 26.57
C PHE A 17 13.77 8.93 25.19
N THR A 18 14.69 8.98 24.22
CA THR A 18 14.44 8.42 22.88
C THR A 18 14.19 6.91 22.92
N ALA A 19 14.89 6.16 23.78
CA ALA A 19 14.63 4.73 23.98
C ALA A 19 13.24 4.43 24.56
N VAL A 20 12.73 5.28 25.46
CA VAL A 20 11.36 5.16 26.00
C VAL A 20 10.33 5.36 24.88
N LEU A 21 10.50 6.40 24.05
CA LEU A 21 9.62 6.64 22.89
C LEU A 21 9.65 5.47 21.89
N ASP A 22 10.84 4.98 21.55
CA ASP A 22 11.02 3.87 20.62
C ASP A 22 10.37 2.56 21.13
N LYS A 23 10.49 2.30 22.44
CA LYS A 23 9.82 1.16 23.09
C LYS A 23 8.31 1.32 23.04
N PHE A 24 7.78 2.51 23.33
CA PHE A 24 6.35 2.78 23.24
C PHE A 24 5.83 2.50 21.82
N LEU A 25 6.44 3.10 20.80
CA LEU A 25 6.02 2.93 19.40
C LEU A 25 5.96 1.47 18.94
N THR A 26 6.97 0.66 19.30
CA THR A 26 7.07 -0.74 18.88
C THR A 26 6.16 -1.68 19.68
N SER A 27 5.81 -1.31 20.92
CA SER A 27 4.90 -2.05 21.79
C SER A 27 3.43 -1.96 21.36
N ARG A 28 3.04 -0.94 20.57
CA ARG A 28 1.66 -0.76 20.09
C ARG A 28 1.17 -1.99 19.34
N ASN A 29 0.04 -2.54 19.78
CA ASN A 29 -0.56 -3.74 19.22
C ASN A 29 -1.50 -3.40 18.06
N ASN A 30 -0.92 -2.99 16.94
CA ASN A 30 -1.68 -2.75 15.71
C ASN A 30 -1.96 -4.09 15.01
N LYS A 31 -2.79 -4.95 15.63
CA LYS A 31 -3.32 -6.13 14.94
C LYS A 31 -4.24 -5.64 13.82
N ARG A 32 -3.73 -5.54 12.59
CA ARG A 32 -4.57 -5.37 11.41
C ARG A 32 -5.22 -6.71 11.11
N SER A 33 -6.48 -6.89 11.49
CA SER A 33 -7.32 -7.98 11.01
C SER A 33 -7.69 -7.70 9.56
N GLY A 34 -6.77 -8.03 8.65
CA GLY A 34 -6.99 -7.95 7.22
C GLY A 34 -7.57 -9.26 6.69
N ARG A 35 -8.49 -9.18 5.73
CA ARG A 35 -8.83 -10.32 4.87
C ARG A 35 -7.59 -10.77 4.08
N LEU A 36 -7.46 -12.06 3.83
CA LEU A 36 -6.42 -12.57 2.93
C LEU A 36 -6.80 -12.17 1.51
N ALA A 37 -6.01 -11.28 0.90
CA ALA A 37 -6.33 -10.63 -0.36
C ALA A 37 -5.06 -10.14 -1.06
N PHE A 38 -5.16 -9.93 -2.37
CA PHE A 38 -4.17 -9.17 -3.12
C PHE A 38 -4.31 -7.69 -2.77
N ASN A 39 -3.21 -7.08 -2.32
CA ASN A 39 -3.18 -5.68 -1.90
C ASN A 39 -2.37 -4.84 -2.90
N PRO A 40 -2.82 -3.62 -3.25
CA PRO A 40 -2.16 -2.74 -4.22
C PRO A 40 -0.67 -2.51 -3.97
N SER A 41 -0.27 -2.35 -2.71
CA SER A 41 1.11 -2.09 -2.30
C SER A 41 2.04 -3.32 -2.38
N SER A 42 1.54 -4.50 -2.78
CA SER A 42 2.37 -5.70 -2.79
C SER A 42 2.07 -6.77 -3.83
N TYR A 43 0.92 -6.78 -4.51
CA TYR A 43 0.52 -7.88 -5.41
C TYR A 43 1.58 -8.20 -6.48
N TYR A 44 2.33 -7.18 -6.92
CA TYR A 44 3.42 -7.29 -7.89
C TYR A 44 4.76 -7.80 -7.34
N LYS A 45 4.89 -7.96 -6.02
CA LYS A 45 6.11 -8.49 -5.39
C LYS A 45 6.23 -9.98 -5.63
N CYS A 46 7.35 -10.56 -5.19
CA CYS A 46 7.69 -11.98 -5.30
C CYS A 46 6.47 -12.91 -5.12
N GLY A 47 6.25 -13.83 -6.07
CA GLY A 47 5.12 -14.76 -6.03
C GLY A 47 5.11 -15.61 -4.76
N ARG A 48 6.27 -16.06 -4.29
CA ARG A 48 6.38 -16.81 -3.02
C ARG A 48 5.99 -15.99 -1.80
N LEU A 49 6.32 -14.69 -1.77
CA LEU A 49 5.86 -13.79 -0.70
C LEU A 49 4.33 -13.71 -0.70
N GLN A 50 3.69 -13.60 -1.87
CA GLN A 50 2.24 -13.60 -1.97
C GLN A 50 1.64 -14.95 -1.54
N PHE A 51 2.22 -16.06 -1.98
CA PHE A 51 1.83 -17.41 -1.55
C PHE A 51 1.81 -17.53 -0.03
N TYR A 52 2.88 -17.12 0.66
CA TYR A 52 2.95 -17.21 2.12
C TYR A 52 1.92 -16.32 2.82
N LYS A 53 1.65 -15.12 2.29
CA LYS A 53 0.59 -14.25 2.82
C LYS A 53 -0.78 -14.88 2.67
N LEU A 54 -1.12 -15.35 1.47
CA LEU A 54 -2.45 -15.90 1.15
C LEU A 54 -2.72 -17.27 1.78
N THR A 55 -1.66 -18.01 2.12
CA THR A 55 -1.76 -19.24 2.93
C THR A 55 -1.76 -18.98 4.44
N GLY A 56 -1.72 -17.72 4.87
CA GLY A 56 -1.82 -17.34 6.28
C GLY A 56 -0.57 -17.66 7.10
N GLN A 57 0.58 -17.82 6.47
CA GLN A 57 1.83 -18.10 7.17
C GLN A 57 2.24 -16.91 8.06
N PRO A 58 2.81 -17.17 9.25
CA PRO A 58 3.17 -16.11 10.18
C PRO A 58 4.41 -15.34 9.68
N PRO A 59 4.36 -14.02 9.44
CA PRO A 59 5.54 -13.28 9.04
C PRO A 59 6.53 -13.14 10.20
N ARG A 60 7.84 -13.23 9.92
CA ARG A 60 8.90 -12.79 10.85
C ARG A 60 9.19 -11.31 10.62
N LYS A 61 8.28 -10.45 11.06
CA LYS A 61 8.44 -9.00 10.93
C LYS A 61 9.16 -8.43 12.16
N LYS A 62 10.34 -7.84 11.94
CA LYS A 62 10.95 -6.96 12.95
C LYS A 62 10.25 -5.60 12.89
N LYS A 63 9.74 -5.13 14.02
CA LYS A 63 9.27 -3.75 14.17
C LYS A 63 10.47 -2.86 14.45
N TYR A 64 10.65 -1.83 13.62
CA TYR A 64 11.68 -0.83 13.82
C TYR A 64 11.01 0.49 14.19
N PRO A 65 11.40 1.15 15.30
CA PRO A 65 10.77 2.41 15.72
C PRO A 65 10.77 3.49 14.64
N ARG A 66 11.88 3.59 13.89
CA ARG A 66 12.00 4.50 12.74
C ARG A 66 10.94 4.20 11.67
N SER A 67 10.67 2.93 11.37
CA SER A 67 9.64 2.56 10.41
C SER A 67 8.24 2.92 10.89
N GLU A 68 7.94 2.74 12.18
CA GLU A 68 6.66 3.16 12.76
C GLU A 68 6.48 4.68 12.63
N ARG A 69 7.51 5.48 12.94
CA ARG A 69 7.46 6.94 12.74
C ARG A 69 7.23 7.33 11.29
N ILE A 70 7.92 6.68 10.35
CA ILE A 70 7.76 6.96 8.91
C ILE A 70 6.31 6.71 8.47
N LEU A 71 5.69 5.63 8.96
CA LEU A 71 4.30 5.31 8.65
C LEU A 71 3.34 6.30 9.28
N ASP A 72 3.47 6.59 10.58
CA ASP A 72 2.58 7.51 11.29
C ASP A 72 2.63 8.93 10.70
N VAL A 73 3.83 9.45 10.45
CA VAL A 73 4.00 10.77 9.80
C VAL A 73 3.45 10.75 8.38
N GLY A 74 3.66 9.65 7.65
CA GLY A 74 3.07 9.46 6.32
C GLY A 74 1.54 9.55 6.36
N THR A 75 0.89 8.81 7.26
CA THR A 75 -0.58 8.82 7.42
C THR A 75 -1.09 10.23 7.72
N GLN A 76 -0.46 10.97 8.64
CA GLN A 76 -0.87 12.33 8.96
C GLN A 76 -0.75 13.28 7.77
N LEU A 77 0.28 13.11 6.93
CA LEU A 77 0.42 13.90 5.72
C LEU A 77 -0.63 13.54 4.65
N HIS A 78 -1.00 12.26 4.52
CA HIS A 78 -2.14 11.85 3.67
C HIS A 78 -3.42 12.55 4.13
N GLU A 79 -3.76 12.39 5.41
CA GLU A 79 -4.97 12.98 6.01
C GLU A 79 -5.00 14.50 5.84
N TRP A 80 -3.88 15.18 6.01
CA TRP A 80 -3.77 16.62 5.79
C TRP A 80 -4.05 17.01 4.34
N VAL A 81 -3.38 16.39 3.36
CA VAL A 81 -3.60 16.70 1.93
C VAL A 81 -5.04 16.40 1.52
N GLN A 82 -5.58 15.27 1.95
CA GLN A 82 -6.95 14.87 1.62
C GLN A 82 -7.96 15.83 2.23
N THR A 83 -7.90 16.06 3.55
CA THR A 83 -8.95 16.79 4.27
C THR A 83 -8.82 18.31 4.20
N GLN A 84 -7.60 18.84 4.27
CA GLN A 84 -7.36 20.29 4.36
C GLN A 84 -7.07 20.93 3.01
N VAL A 85 -6.70 20.14 1.99
CA VAL A 85 -6.42 20.66 0.64
C VAL A 85 -7.50 20.19 -0.33
N LEU A 86 -7.53 18.91 -0.71
CA LEU A 86 -8.38 18.45 -1.82
C LEU A 86 -9.88 18.52 -1.50
N MET A 87 -10.30 18.10 -0.31
CA MET A 87 -11.70 18.21 0.11
C MET A 87 -12.14 19.67 0.25
N LYS A 88 -11.26 20.57 0.70
CA LYS A 88 -11.56 22.01 0.78
C LYS A 88 -11.64 22.67 -0.59
N MET A 89 -10.73 22.32 -1.50
CA MET A 89 -10.84 22.73 -2.90
C MET A 89 -12.17 22.26 -3.49
N ASN A 90 -12.64 21.05 -3.19
CA ASN A 90 -13.92 20.56 -3.72
C ASN A 90 -15.13 21.41 -3.29
N GLU A 91 -15.12 21.95 -2.07
CA GLU A 91 -16.18 22.83 -1.53
C GLU A 91 -16.28 24.17 -2.29
N GLU A 92 -15.22 24.63 -2.94
CA GLU A 92 -15.23 25.90 -3.67
C GLU A 92 -16.06 25.83 -4.96
N GLU A 93 -16.93 26.81 -5.21
CA GLU A 93 -17.85 26.84 -6.35
C GLU A 93 -17.12 26.69 -7.70
N LYS A 94 -15.99 27.39 -7.87
CA LYS A 94 -15.22 27.45 -9.12
C LYS A 94 -13.95 26.59 -9.10
N SER A 95 -13.94 25.56 -8.27
CA SER A 95 -12.78 24.68 -8.16
C SER A 95 -12.50 23.91 -9.45
N ALA A 96 -11.22 23.82 -9.80
CA ALA A 96 -10.74 22.95 -10.87
C ALA A 96 -10.75 21.47 -10.47
N VAL A 97 -10.87 21.17 -9.18
CA VAL A 97 -10.89 19.80 -8.64
C VAL A 97 -12.25 19.55 -8.01
N LYS A 98 -12.97 18.57 -8.54
CA LYS A 98 -14.24 18.11 -7.99
C LYS A 98 -14.17 16.64 -7.66
N LEU A 99 -14.37 16.27 -6.40
CA LEU A 99 -14.35 14.88 -5.98
C LEU A 99 -15.46 14.11 -6.70
N ILE A 100 -15.13 12.90 -7.14
CA ILE A 100 -16.10 12.01 -7.78
C ILE A 100 -16.75 11.17 -6.68
N PRO A 101 -18.08 11.24 -6.50
CA PRO A 101 -18.80 10.34 -5.62
C PRO A 101 -18.57 8.87 -6.01
N LEU A 102 -18.55 8.00 -5.01
CA LEU A 102 -18.35 6.57 -5.20
C LEU A 102 -19.32 5.97 -6.24
N GLU A 103 -20.57 6.43 -6.21
CA GLU A 103 -21.67 6.03 -7.08
C GLU A 103 -21.45 6.37 -8.56
N GLU A 104 -20.58 7.33 -8.85
CA GLU A 104 -20.27 7.79 -10.21
C GLU A 104 -19.05 7.07 -10.81
N LEU A 105 -18.36 6.23 -10.04
CA LEU A 105 -17.25 5.44 -10.56
C LEU A 105 -17.74 4.41 -11.59
N PRO A 106 -17.01 4.18 -12.70
CA PRO A 106 -17.45 3.33 -13.81
C PRO A 106 -17.88 1.91 -13.43
N THR A 107 -17.28 1.32 -12.40
CA THR A 107 -17.58 -0.05 -11.95
C THR A 107 -18.48 -0.09 -10.72
N TYR A 108 -19.06 1.04 -10.31
CA TYR A 108 -20.01 1.07 -9.21
C TYR A 108 -21.23 0.20 -9.52
N GLY A 109 -21.62 -0.66 -8.57
CA GLY A 109 -22.72 -1.61 -8.74
C GLY A 109 -22.42 -2.82 -9.65
N ALA A 110 -21.20 -2.95 -10.19
CA ALA A 110 -20.81 -4.12 -10.98
C ALA A 110 -20.81 -5.40 -10.12
N GLU A 111 -21.28 -6.50 -10.69
CA GLU A 111 -21.23 -7.81 -10.04
C GLU A 111 -19.78 -8.20 -9.71
N GLY A 112 -19.57 -8.74 -8.50
CA GLY A 112 -18.25 -9.16 -8.02
C GLY A 112 -17.40 -8.05 -7.40
N ILE A 113 -17.91 -6.81 -7.28
CA ILE A 113 -17.25 -5.72 -6.54
C ILE A 113 -18.08 -5.30 -5.33
N GLU A 114 -17.46 -5.32 -4.17
CA GLU A 114 -18.00 -4.82 -2.90
C GLU A 114 -17.34 -3.47 -2.59
N TRP A 115 -18.12 -2.39 -2.53
CA TRP A 115 -17.63 -1.07 -2.12
C TRP A 115 -17.84 -0.85 -0.62
N ILE A 116 -16.80 -0.46 0.10
CA ILE A 116 -16.81 -0.31 1.55
C ILE A 116 -16.99 1.17 1.90
N LYS A 117 -18.22 1.58 2.23
CA LYS A 117 -18.58 2.97 2.53
C LYS A 117 -18.15 3.43 3.93
N GLU A 118 -18.18 2.53 4.91
CA GLU A 118 -17.83 2.84 6.29
C GLU A 118 -16.39 2.43 6.60
N HIS A 119 -15.52 3.43 6.78
CA HIS A 119 -14.14 3.24 7.21
C HIS A 119 -13.60 4.48 7.93
N ASN A 120 -12.53 4.29 8.71
CA ASN A 120 -11.92 5.36 9.51
C ASN A 120 -10.97 6.28 8.72
N ALA A 121 -10.87 6.11 7.40
CA ALA A 121 -10.04 6.95 6.55
C ALA A 121 -10.83 8.17 6.03
N PRO A 122 -10.15 9.20 5.48
CA PRO A 122 -10.82 10.39 4.96
C PRO A 122 -11.94 10.07 3.96
N PRO A 123 -13.06 10.82 3.95
CA PRO A 123 -14.24 10.52 3.12
C PRO A 123 -13.99 10.44 1.62
N MET A 124 -12.92 11.07 1.12
CA MET A 124 -12.55 11.01 -0.29
C MET A 124 -11.87 9.69 -0.68
N GLU A 125 -11.38 8.91 0.28
CA GLU A 125 -10.77 7.61 -0.01
C GLU A 125 -11.80 6.63 -0.55
N VAL A 126 -11.39 5.82 -1.52
CA VAL A 126 -12.25 4.88 -2.21
C VAL A 126 -11.81 3.47 -1.90
N LYS A 127 -12.61 2.75 -1.11
CA LYS A 127 -12.29 1.40 -0.66
C LYS A 127 -13.19 0.35 -1.31
N PHE A 128 -12.59 -0.71 -1.84
CA PHE A 128 -13.32 -1.78 -2.49
C PHE A 128 -12.65 -3.14 -2.36
N VAL A 129 -13.46 -4.18 -2.58
CA VAL A 129 -13.02 -5.56 -2.71
C VAL A 129 -13.53 -6.07 -4.05
N ASP A 130 -12.61 -6.51 -4.90
CA ASP A 130 -12.92 -6.98 -6.25
C ASP A 130 -12.59 -8.48 -6.36
N SER A 131 -13.63 -9.28 -6.59
CA SER A 131 -13.56 -10.75 -6.71
C SER A 131 -13.74 -11.22 -8.16
N ARG A 132 -13.84 -10.31 -9.14
CA ARG A 132 -14.13 -10.66 -10.54
C ARG A 132 -13.03 -11.50 -11.20
N TRP A 133 -11.80 -11.35 -10.73
CA TRP A 133 -10.61 -11.88 -11.40
C TRP A 133 -10.03 -13.14 -10.76
N THR A 134 -10.48 -13.50 -9.56
CA THR A 134 -9.86 -14.52 -8.70
C THR A 134 -10.94 -15.41 -8.08
N LYS A 135 -10.63 -16.69 -7.87
CA LYS A 135 -11.59 -17.69 -7.37
C LYS A 135 -11.84 -17.61 -5.87
N LYS A 136 -10.82 -17.26 -5.08
CA LYS A 136 -10.84 -17.35 -3.61
C LYS A 136 -10.29 -16.11 -2.91
N TYR A 137 -9.22 -15.51 -3.44
CA TYR A 137 -8.52 -14.40 -2.79
C TYR A 137 -8.75 -13.11 -3.57
N PRO A 138 -9.65 -12.23 -3.11
CA PRO A 138 -10.00 -11.04 -3.87
C PRO A 138 -8.87 -10.01 -3.88
N ILE A 139 -9.02 -8.99 -4.71
CA ILE A 139 -8.31 -7.73 -4.55
C ILE A 139 -8.97 -6.97 -3.41
N SER A 140 -8.18 -6.45 -2.47
CA SER A 140 -8.65 -5.54 -1.42
C SER A 140 -7.86 -4.25 -1.54
N ALA A 141 -8.51 -3.17 -1.97
CA ALA A 141 -7.86 -1.94 -2.36
C ALA A 141 -8.49 -0.72 -1.70
N MET A 142 -7.68 0.32 -1.56
CA MET A 142 -8.06 1.63 -1.07
C MET A 142 -7.26 2.65 -1.88
N VAL A 143 -7.96 3.54 -2.58
CA VAL A 143 -7.40 4.63 -3.38
C VAL A 143 -7.47 5.89 -2.52
N ASP A 144 -6.43 6.74 -2.56
CA ASP A 144 -6.39 7.96 -1.73
C ASP A 144 -7.49 8.97 -2.13
N GLY A 145 -8.01 8.87 -3.36
CA GLY A 145 -9.31 9.42 -3.74
C GLY A 145 -9.58 9.39 -5.24
N ALA A 146 -10.71 9.98 -5.65
CA ALA A 146 -11.08 10.16 -7.05
C ALA A 146 -11.63 11.57 -7.27
N PHE A 147 -11.23 12.22 -8.36
CA PHE A 147 -11.70 13.56 -8.72
C PHE A 147 -11.70 13.78 -10.22
N SER A 148 -12.55 14.71 -10.66
CA SER A 148 -12.47 15.29 -11.99
C SER A 148 -11.52 16.48 -11.96
N PHE A 149 -10.58 16.51 -12.91
CA PHE A 149 -9.68 17.64 -13.18
C PHE A 149 -9.42 17.67 -14.68
N ILE A 150 -9.38 18.86 -15.29
CA ILE A 150 -9.22 19.06 -16.75
C ILE A 150 -10.16 18.19 -17.63
N ASN A 151 -11.43 18.07 -17.22
CA ASN A 151 -12.46 17.25 -17.88
C ASN A 151 -12.07 15.76 -18.02
N LYS A 152 -11.29 15.25 -17.06
CA LYS A 152 -10.95 13.83 -16.96
C LYS A 152 -11.22 13.35 -15.54
N ASP A 153 -11.78 12.17 -15.43
CA ASP A 153 -11.91 11.45 -14.16
C ASP A 153 -10.59 10.77 -13.83
N ILE A 154 -10.10 11.04 -12.63
CA ILE A 154 -8.73 10.76 -12.22
C ILE A 154 -8.75 10.14 -10.83
N LEU A 155 -8.01 9.05 -10.67
CA LEU A 155 -7.68 8.51 -9.36
C LEU A 155 -6.48 9.28 -8.77
N PHE A 156 -6.52 9.51 -7.48
CA PHE A 156 -5.46 10.18 -6.75
C PHE A 156 -4.62 9.17 -5.95
N GLU A 157 -3.30 9.29 -6.05
CA GLU A 157 -2.36 8.55 -5.23
C GLU A 157 -1.30 9.51 -4.67
N PHE A 158 -1.26 9.65 -3.35
CA PHE A 158 -0.32 10.49 -2.66
C PHE A 158 0.88 9.69 -2.14
N LYS A 159 2.06 10.30 -2.20
CA LYS A 159 3.31 9.71 -1.72
C LYS A 159 4.14 10.76 -1.01
N THR A 160 4.81 10.33 0.05
CA THR A 160 5.85 11.13 0.70
C THR A 160 7.21 10.48 0.45
N ILE A 161 8.21 11.27 0.06
CA ILE A 161 9.50 10.75 -0.39
C ILE A 161 10.65 11.55 0.23
N ASN A 162 11.81 10.92 0.40
CA ASN A 162 12.99 11.62 0.94
C ASN A 162 13.58 12.57 -0.13
N PRO A 163 14.32 13.62 0.28
CA PRO A 163 14.85 14.62 -0.65
C PRO A 163 15.71 14.03 -1.77
N THR A 164 16.58 13.06 -1.44
CA THR A 164 17.51 12.47 -2.41
C THR A 164 16.78 11.73 -3.54
N ASP A 165 15.72 11.00 -3.24
CA ASP A 165 14.93 10.32 -4.26
C ASP A 165 13.96 11.29 -4.97
N TYR A 166 13.47 12.31 -4.26
CA TYR A 166 12.63 13.36 -4.83
C TYR A 166 13.35 14.12 -5.94
N ASP A 167 14.63 14.45 -5.77
CA ASP A 167 15.38 15.19 -6.80
C ASP A 167 15.57 14.36 -8.07
N LYS A 168 15.65 13.04 -7.94
CA LYS A 168 15.89 12.10 -9.05
C LYS A 168 14.62 11.68 -9.79
N ILE A 169 13.46 11.80 -9.15
CA ILE A 169 12.21 11.34 -9.74
C ILE A 169 11.78 12.29 -10.86
N ILE A 170 11.59 11.72 -12.06
CA ILE A 170 11.06 12.37 -13.28
C ILE A 170 9.79 11.69 -13.80
N GLU A 171 9.43 10.54 -13.22
CA GLU A 171 8.23 9.76 -13.47
C GLU A 171 7.89 8.97 -12.20
N PRO A 172 6.64 8.51 -11.99
CA PRO A 172 6.29 7.73 -10.81
C PRO A 172 7.17 6.49 -10.66
N LEU A 173 7.52 6.14 -9.42
CA LEU A 173 8.30 4.92 -9.16
C LEU A 173 7.56 3.70 -9.73
N LYS A 174 8.30 2.74 -10.31
CA LYS A 174 7.73 1.54 -10.97
C LYS A 174 6.73 0.78 -10.11
N ASP A 175 6.98 0.69 -8.81
CA ASP A 175 6.10 0.03 -7.85
C ASP A 175 4.80 0.81 -7.60
N HIS A 176 4.83 2.14 -7.72
CA HIS A 176 3.65 2.99 -7.64
C HIS A 176 2.83 2.93 -8.94
N LEU A 177 3.49 2.82 -10.10
CA LEU A 177 2.78 2.54 -11.37
C LEU A 177 1.98 1.23 -11.29
N LYS A 178 2.57 0.18 -10.72
CA LYS A 178 1.84 -1.09 -10.51
C LYS A 178 0.67 -0.90 -9.54
N GLN A 179 0.83 -0.08 -8.50
CA GLN A 179 -0.27 0.25 -7.59
C GLN A 179 -1.44 0.93 -8.33
N GLY A 180 -1.14 1.91 -9.19
CA GLY A 180 -2.16 2.57 -10.02
C GLY A 180 -2.89 1.60 -10.97
N ALA A 181 -2.18 0.66 -11.58
CA ALA A 181 -2.79 -0.31 -12.50
C ALA A 181 -3.91 -1.14 -11.85
N ILE A 182 -3.71 -1.60 -10.61
CA ILE A 182 -4.74 -2.39 -9.91
C ILE A 182 -5.93 -1.52 -9.48
N TYR A 183 -5.72 -0.22 -9.24
CA TYR A 183 -6.81 0.72 -8.97
C TYR A 183 -7.65 0.97 -10.21
N CYS A 184 -7.00 1.17 -11.36
CA CYS A 184 -7.68 1.31 -12.64
C CYS A 184 -8.49 0.06 -12.99
N LEU A 185 -7.94 -1.14 -12.74
CA LEU A 185 -8.65 -2.40 -12.95
C LEU A 185 -9.94 -2.49 -12.11
N GLY A 186 -9.87 -2.11 -10.83
CA GLY A 186 -10.99 -2.18 -9.90
C GLY A 186 -12.06 -1.13 -10.16
N THR A 187 -11.66 0.12 -10.41
CA THR A 187 -12.56 1.29 -10.54
C THR A 187 -13.04 1.56 -11.96
N GLY A 188 -12.35 1.06 -12.98
CA GLY A 188 -12.58 1.37 -14.39
C GLY A 188 -12.06 2.74 -14.85
N VAL A 189 -11.55 3.57 -13.93
CA VAL A 189 -10.92 4.86 -14.25
C VAL A 189 -9.53 4.62 -14.81
N LYS A 190 -9.19 5.23 -15.95
CA LYS A 190 -7.91 4.98 -16.66
C LYS A 190 -6.78 5.92 -16.28
N TYR A 191 -7.08 7.01 -15.58
CA TYR A 191 -6.10 8.04 -15.27
C TYR A 191 -5.77 8.06 -13.79
N VAL A 192 -4.49 8.20 -13.47
CA VAL A 192 -4.01 8.36 -12.08
C VAL A 192 -3.11 9.58 -12.01
N MET A 193 -3.39 10.47 -11.06
CA MET A 193 -2.50 11.54 -10.65
C MET A 193 -1.70 11.08 -9.43
N PHE A 194 -0.39 10.92 -9.61
CA PHE A 194 0.53 10.71 -8.50
C PHE A 194 1.05 12.05 -8.01
N LEU A 195 0.89 12.31 -6.72
CA LEU A 195 1.46 13.49 -6.07
C LEU A 195 2.54 13.08 -5.06
N TYR A 196 3.75 13.58 -5.24
CA TYR A 196 4.89 13.36 -4.37
C TYR A 196 5.19 14.61 -3.55
N LEU A 197 5.21 14.47 -2.22
CA LEU A 197 5.67 15.48 -1.28
C LEU A 197 7.10 15.17 -0.82
N ASN A 198 8.00 16.14 -0.97
CA ASN A 198 9.36 16.06 -0.43
C ASN A 198 9.36 16.29 1.08
N LYS A 199 9.80 15.29 1.86
CA LYS A 199 9.86 15.36 3.32
C LYS A 199 10.81 16.42 3.88
N GLY A 200 11.80 16.87 3.09
CA GLY A 200 12.82 17.80 3.55
C GLY A 200 12.47 19.28 3.40
N ASN A 201 11.69 19.64 2.38
CA ASN A 201 11.36 21.04 2.06
C ASN A 201 9.89 21.28 1.71
N GLN A 202 9.06 20.24 1.72
CA GLN A 202 7.62 20.28 1.41
C GLN A 202 7.25 20.66 -0.03
N GLU A 203 8.18 20.56 -0.98
CA GLU A 203 7.91 20.75 -2.41
C GLU A 203 7.11 19.59 -3.01
N TRP A 204 6.32 19.89 -4.06
CA TRP A 204 5.36 18.97 -4.69
C TRP A 204 5.80 18.61 -6.11
N LYS A 205 5.71 17.33 -6.49
CA LYS A 205 5.86 16.86 -7.87
C LYS A 205 4.64 16.02 -8.24
N ALA A 206 3.95 16.40 -9.31
CA ALA A 206 2.77 15.70 -9.81
C ALA A 206 3.07 15.00 -11.13
N TYR A 207 2.52 13.81 -11.32
CA TYR A 207 2.65 13.03 -12.54
C TYR A 207 1.31 12.45 -12.95
N PHE A 208 0.90 12.75 -14.18
CA PHE A 208 -0.34 12.29 -14.76
C PHE A 208 -0.07 11.05 -15.64
N VAL A 209 -0.72 9.94 -15.32
CA VAL A 209 -0.50 8.65 -16.00
C VAL A 209 -1.82 8.11 -16.53
N GLU A 210 -1.84 7.74 -17.81
CA GLU A 210 -2.90 6.97 -18.44
C GLU A 210 -2.52 5.48 -18.47
N TYR A 211 -3.40 4.62 -17.99
CA TYR A 211 -3.23 3.17 -17.98
C TYR A 211 -3.88 2.54 -19.20
N ARG A 212 -3.09 1.72 -19.89
CA ARG A 212 -3.48 0.94 -21.06
C ARG A 212 -3.94 -0.45 -20.66
N GLN A 213 -4.73 -1.08 -21.54
CA GLN A 213 -5.28 -2.41 -21.31
C GLN A 213 -4.20 -3.45 -20.99
N GLU A 214 -3.05 -3.41 -21.68
CA GLU A 214 -1.93 -4.33 -21.45
C GLU A 214 -1.42 -4.29 -19.99
N GLN A 215 -1.42 -3.12 -19.36
CA GLN A 215 -1.03 -2.98 -17.96
C GLN A 215 -2.06 -3.63 -17.02
N LEU A 216 -3.35 -3.55 -17.36
CA LEU A 216 -4.44 -4.18 -16.60
C LEU A 216 -4.42 -5.70 -16.79
N ASP A 217 -4.21 -6.16 -18.01
CA ASP A 217 -4.07 -7.59 -18.35
C ASP A 217 -2.89 -8.21 -17.59
N TRP A 218 -1.78 -7.47 -17.46
CA TRP A 218 -0.66 -7.91 -16.64
C TRP A 218 -1.04 -8.08 -15.16
N VAL A 219 -1.84 -7.17 -14.59
CA VAL A 219 -2.35 -7.32 -13.21
C VAL A 219 -3.15 -8.59 -13.08
N VAL A 220 -4.12 -8.81 -13.98
CA VAL A 220 -4.98 -10.01 -13.98
C VAL A 220 -4.13 -11.27 -14.09
N ALA A 221 -3.24 -11.35 -15.09
CA ALA A 221 -2.36 -12.50 -15.26
C ALA A 221 -1.48 -12.75 -14.02
N ARG A 222 -0.96 -11.70 -13.39
CA ARG A 222 -0.13 -11.81 -12.19
C ARG A 222 -0.90 -12.40 -11.01
N ILE A 223 -2.08 -11.86 -10.70
CA ILE A 223 -2.85 -12.31 -9.52
C ILE A 223 -3.43 -13.71 -9.74
N THR A 224 -3.92 -14.03 -10.95
CA THR A 224 -4.46 -15.36 -11.26
C THR A 224 -3.38 -16.43 -11.22
N THR A 225 -2.21 -16.15 -11.80
CA THR A 225 -1.08 -17.09 -11.75
C THR A 225 -0.68 -17.42 -10.32
N ILE A 226 -0.56 -16.39 -9.46
CA ILE A 226 -0.23 -16.60 -8.04
C ILE A 226 -1.33 -17.36 -7.33
N GLU A 227 -2.60 -17.00 -7.55
CA GLU A 227 -3.72 -17.68 -6.92
C GLU A 227 -3.75 -19.17 -7.30
N ASP A 228 -3.51 -19.51 -8.57
CA ASP A 228 -3.49 -20.90 -9.01
C ASP A 228 -2.41 -21.72 -8.27
N TYR A 229 -1.22 -21.15 -8.04
CA TYR A 229 -0.20 -21.78 -7.19
C TYR A 229 -0.69 -22.00 -5.75
N VAL A 230 -1.35 -20.99 -5.16
CA VAL A 230 -1.93 -21.09 -3.81
C VAL A 230 -3.00 -22.17 -3.74
N LEU A 231 -3.90 -22.24 -4.73
CA LEU A 231 -4.99 -23.21 -4.79
C LEU A 231 -4.48 -24.64 -4.98
N ARG A 232 -3.38 -24.82 -5.73
CA ARG A 232 -2.71 -26.13 -5.88
C ARG A 232 -1.82 -26.50 -4.69
N GLY A 233 -1.57 -25.59 -3.75
CA GLY A 233 -0.61 -25.81 -2.67
C GLY A 233 0.85 -25.89 -3.15
N GLU A 234 1.14 -25.32 -4.32
CA GLU A 234 2.45 -25.34 -4.95
C GLU A 234 3.17 -24.01 -4.72
N LEU A 235 4.47 -24.06 -4.42
CA LEU A 235 5.25 -22.83 -4.35
C LEU A 235 5.43 -22.25 -5.76
N PRO A 236 5.18 -20.94 -5.94
CA PRO A 236 5.62 -20.24 -7.14
C PRO A 236 7.14 -20.37 -7.34
N PRO A 237 7.63 -20.20 -8.58
CA PRO A 237 9.06 -20.13 -8.88
C PRO A 237 9.77 -19.11 -7.97
N LYS A 238 11.04 -19.38 -7.62
CA LYS A 238 11.85 -18.40 -6.89
C LYS A 238 12.10 -17.20 -7.80
N GLU A 239 11.81 -16.01 -7.29
CA GLU A 239 12.20 -14.73 -7.89
C GLU A 239 13.33 -14.17 -7.03
N GLU A 240 14.54 -14.05 -7.58
CA GLU A 240 15.67 -13.46 -6.87
C GLU A 240 15.69 -11.94 -7.04
N GLY A 241 16.09 -11.23 -5.98
CA GLY A 241 16.26 -9.78 -6.01
C GLY A 241 16.62 -9.20 -4.65
N ASP A 242 16.98 -7.92 -4.62
CA ASP A 242 17.44 -7.24 -3.40
C ASP A 242 16.40 -7.25 -2.26
N SER A 243 15.12 -7.27 -2.62
CA SER A 243 14.01 -7.35 -1.67
C SER A 243 14.01 -8.65 -0.83
N CYS A 244 14.65 -9.72 -1.30
CA CYS A 244 14.74 -10.99 -0.58
C CYS A 244 15.43 -10.82 0.79
N ARG A 245 16.41 -9.90 0.90
CA ARG A 245 17.14 -9.61 2.15
C ARG A 245 16.22 -9.13 3.28
N TYR A 246 15.11 -8.49 2.92
CA TYR A 246 14.15 -7.89 3.86
C TYR A 246 12.81 -8.62 3.88
N CYS A 247 12.69 -9.76 3.17
CA CYS A 247 11.45 -10.51 3.09
C CYS A 247 11.11 -11.16 4.44
N GLU A 248 9.92 -10.84 4.97
CA GLU A 248 9.41 -11.37 6.24
C GLU A 248 9.17 -12.89 6.24
N PHE A 249 9.18 -13.52 5.05
CA PHE A 249 9.05 -14.96 4.84
C PHE A 249 10.34 -15.62 4.33
N LYS A 250 11.48 -14.93 4.34
CA LYS A 250 12.76 -15.51 3.88
C LYS A 250 13.06 -16.86 4.54
N TYR A 251 12.75 -16.99 5.83
CA TYR A 251 12.94 -18.24 6.57
C TYR A 251 12.10 -19.43 6.07
N LEU A 252 10.95 -19.18 5.41
CA LEU A 252 10.16 -20.22 4.74
C LEU A 252 10.69 -20.47 3.33
N CYS A 253 11.02 -19.38 2.62
CA CYS A 253 11.50 -19.44 1.24
C CYS A 253 12.82 -20.21 1.10
N ASP A 254 13.77 -19.97 2.02
CA ASP A 254 15.08 -20.63 2.04
C ASP A 254 14.95 -22.13 2.34
N ALA A 255 13.91 -22.52 3.08
CA ALA A 255 13.61 -23.91 3.43
C ALA A 255 12.63 -24.58 2.44
N ASP A 256 12.21 -23.89 1.38
CA ASP A 256 11.24 -24.36 0.40
C ASP A 256 9.94 -24.93 1.03
N LEU A 257 9.54 -24.36 2.17
CA LEU A 257 8.35 -24.81 2.90
C LEU A 257 7.09 -24.39 2.16
N LYS A 258 6.16 -25.35 1.97
CA LYS A 258 4.90 -25.15 1.26
C LYS A 258 3.68 -25.19 2.18
N GLU A 259 3.73 -26.03 3.22
CA GLU A 259 2.56 -26.28 4.06
C GLU A 259 2.38 -25.22 5.16
N PRO A 260 1.15 -24.72 5.38
CA PRO A 260 0.81 -24.08 6.62
C PRO A 260 0.94 -25.11 7.73
N LYS A 261 1.72 -24.80 8.78
CA LYS A 261 1.58 -25.57 10.03
C LYS A 261 0.12 -25.44 10.44
N LYS A 262 -0.64 -26.54 10.35
CA LYS A 262 -2.00 -26.62 10.90
C LYS A 262 -1.90 -26.12 12.34
N LYS A 263 -2.70 -25.08 12.65
CA LYS A 263 -2.94 -24.68 14.03
C LYS A 263 -3.75 -25.76 14.72
#